data_AF-A0A7Y0EL77-F1
#
_entry.id   AF-A0A7Y0EL77-F1
#
_cell.length_a   1.000
_cell.length_b   1.000
_cell.length_c   1.000
_cell.angle_alpha   90.00
_cell.angle_beta   90.00
_cell.angle_gamma   90.00
#
_symmetry.space_group_name_H-M   'P 1'
#
loop_
_entity.id
_entity.type
_entity.pdbx_description
1 polymer ?
#
loop_
_entity_poly.entity_id
_entity_poly.type
_entity_poly.pdbx_seq_one_letter_code
_entity_poly.pdbx_strand_id
1 'polypeptide(L)' 'MKRYIYNLQQAYFYIQNGVLPLDPPAINHNTNKVYFTFNNEKTKEVYKLWCDRKH' A
#
# COMPACT_ATOMS: atom_id res chain seq x y z
N MET A 1 -3.01 -2.04 -13.27
CA MET A 1 -1.76 -1.27 -13.03
C MET A 1 -1.28 -1.52 -11.61
N LYS A 2 0.04 -1.71 -11.40
CA LYS A 2 0.63 -1.90 -10.06
C LYS A 2 0.84 -0.53 -9.39
N ARG A 3 0.58 -0.44 -8.08
CA ARG A 3 0.84 0.74 -7.26
C ARG A 3 1.87 0.41 -6.19
N TYR A 4 2.93 1.22 -6.11
CA TYR A 4 3.98 1.10 -5.11
C TYR A 4 3.66 2.01 -3.92
N ILE A 5 3.68 1.45 -2.71
CA ILE A 5 3.38 2.17 -1.47
C ILE A 5 4.60 2.05 -0.55
N TYR A 6 5.24 3.20 -0.32
CA TYR A 6 6.40 3.34 0.58
C TYR A 6 5.99 3.74 2.00
N ASN A 7 4.75 4.20 2.20
CA ASN A 7 4.21 4.49 3.52
C ASN A 7 3.74 3.18 4.17
N LEU A 8 4.51 2.71 5.16
CA LEU A 8 4.22 1.45 5.86
C LEU A 8 2.85 1.47 6.56
N GLN A 9 2.44 2.60 7.15
CA GLN A 9 1.13 2.71 7.80
C GLN A 9 0.00 2.55 6.80
N GLN A 10 0.12 3.16 5.62
CA GLN A 10 -0.85 3.00 4.54
C GLN A 10 -0.89 1.54 4.04
N ALA A 11 0.28 0.91 3.86
CA ALA A 11 0.37 -0.47 3.41
C ALA A 11 -0.29 -1.45 4.41
N TYR A 12 -0.03 -1.28 5.71
CA TYR A 12 -0.68 -2.09 6.74
C TYR A 12 -2.16 -1.83 6.85
N PHE A 13 -2.61 -0.57 6.69
CA PHE A 13 -4.04 -0.25 6.62
C PHE A 13 -4.73 -1.01 5.48
N TYR A 14 -4.08 -1.13 4.32
CA TYR A 14 -4.63 -1.88 3.19
C TYR A 14 -4.79 -3.36 3.51
N ILE A 15 -3.76 -3.95 4.12
CA ILE A 15 -3.77 -5.34 4.56
C ILE A 15 -4.87 -5.59 5.60
N GLN A 16 -5.01 -4.70 6.57
CA GLN A 16 -6.06 -4.78 7.61
C GLN A 16 -7.48 -4.69 7.03
N ASN A 17 -7.65 -3.99 5.90
CA ASN A 17 -8.93 -3.89 5.19
C ASN A 17 -9.07 -4.95 4.07
N GLY A 18 -8.28 -6.03 4.13
CA GLY A 18 -8.44 -7.20 3.25
C GLY A 18 -7.77 -7.08 1.87
N VAL A 19 -7.03 -6.00 1.60
CA VAL A 19 -6.27 -5.85 0.35
C VAL A 19 -4.87 -6.40 0.54
N LEU A 20 -4.60 -7.55 -0.09
CA LEU A 20 -3.29 -8.19 -0.03
C LEU A 20 -2.30 -7.58 -1.04
N PRO A 21 -1.02 -7.49 -0.68
CA PRO A 21 0.02 -7.11 -1.63
C PRO A 21 0.15 -8.19 -2.72
N LEU A 22 0.55 -7.76 -3.91
CA LEU A 22 0.77 -8.63 -5.06
C LEU A 22 2.04 -9.47 -4.92
N ASP A 23 3.04 -8.92 -4.23
CA ASP A 23 4.38 -9.47 -4.07
C ASP A 23 4.80 -9.25 -2.59
N PRO A 24 5.74 -10.03 -2.05
CA PRO A 24 6.35 -9.74 -0.74
C PRO A 24 6.93 -8.31 -0.70
N PRO A 25 7.00 -7.67 0.49
CA PRO A 25 7.63 -6.36 0.61
C PRO A 25 9.07 -6.39 0.10
N ALA A 26 9.46 -5.36 -0.64
CA ALA A 26 10.76 -5.25 -1.27
C ALA A 26 11.46 -3.94 -0.87
N ILE A 27 12.77 -3.87 -1.08
CA ILE A 27 13.57 -2.67 -0.79
C ILE A 27 13.90 -1.97 -2.11
N ASN A 28 13.70 -0.67 -2.17
CA ASN A 28 14.16 0.14 -3.29
C ASN A 28 15.66 0.43 -3.12
N HIS A 29 16.48 -0.09 -4.03
CA HIS A 29 17.95 -0.01 -3.94
C HIS A 29 18.52 1.41 -3.95
N ASN A 30 17.81 2.39 -4.52
CA ASN A 30 18.30 3.77 -4.59
C ASN A 30 18.01 4.56 -3.30
N THR A 31 16.89 4.26 -2.64
CA THR A 31 16.44 5.00 -1.45
C THR A 31 16.59 4.21 -0.16
N ASN A 32 16.91 2.92 -0.26
CA ASN A 32 16.94 1.93 0.81
C ASN A 32 15.62 1.85 1.61
N LYS A 33 14.49 2.22 0.99
CA LYS A 33 13.16 2.20 1.61
C LYS A 33 12.40 0.93 1.25
N VAL A 34 11.73 0.36 2.24
CA VAL A 34 10.78 -0.73 2.04
C VAL A 34 9.54 -0.21 1.32
N TYR A 35 9.02 -1.00 0.38
CA TYR A 35 7.76 -0.73 -0.30
C TYR A 35 6.93 -2.00 -0.47
N PHE A 36 5.62 -1.78 -0.58
CA PHE A 36 4.65 -2.80 -0.92
C PHE A 36 4.06 -2.52 -2.29
N THR A 37 3.69 -3.58 -2.99
CA THR A 37 3.09 -3.49 -4.32
C THR A 37 1.66 -3.98 -4.27
N PHE A 38 0.70 -3.16 -4.69
CA PHE A 38 -0.72 -3.52 -4.69
C PHE A 38 -1.34 -3.37 -6.07
N ASN A 39 -2.48 -4.02 -6.28
CA ASN A 39 -3.32 -3.78 -7.46
C ASN A 39 -4.12 -2.49 -7.26
N ASN A 40 -3.92 -1.52 -8.15
CA ASN A 40 -4.55 -0.20 -8.06
C ASN A 40 -6.09 -0.26 -7.98
N GLU A 41 -6.73 -1.19 -8.71
CA GLU A 41 -8.18 -1.34 -8.72
C GLU A 41 -8.71 -1.85 -7.38
N LYS A 42 -8.04 -2.86 -6.81
CA LYS A 42 -8.40 -3.41 -5.49
C LYS A 42 -8.17 -2.41 -4.35
N THR A 43 -7.28 -1.43 -4.55
CA THR A 43 -7.00 -0.41 -3.53
C THR A 43 -7.92 0.80 -3.57
N LYS A 44 -8.77 1.00 -4.59
CA LYS A 44 -9.54 2.24 -4.76
C LYS A 44 -10.42 2.57 -3.55
N GLU A 45 -11.19 1.60 -3.09
CA GLU A 45 -12.13 1.79 -1.96
C GLU A 45 -11.37 2.03 -0.66
N VAL A 46 -10.34 1.23 -0.39
CA VAL A 46 -9.53 1.37 0.83
C VAL A 46 -8.69 2.65 0.81
N TYR A 47 -8.25 3.12 -0.36
CA TYR A 47 -7.60 4.42 -0.49
C TYR A 47 -8.52 5.56 -0.08
N LYS A 48 -9.79 5.52 -0.46
CA LYS A 48 -10.78 6.51 -0.02
C LYS A 48 -10.92 6.49 1.50
N LEU A 49 -11.08 5.30 2.11
CA LEU A 49 -11.13 5.14 3.56
C LEU A 49 -9.87 5.66 4.26
N TRP A 50 -8.70 5.44 3.65
CA TRP A 50 -7.44 5.96 4.16
C TRP A 50 -7.40 7.49 4.17
N CYS A 51 -7.84 8.13 3.09
CA CYS A 51 -7.90 9.59 2.98
C CYS A 51 -8.93 10.24 3.91
N ASP A 52 -10.06 9.57 4.14
CA ASP A 52 -11.15 10.08 4.98
C ASP A 52 -10.87 9.92 6.49
N ARG A 53 -9.82 9.18 6.85
CA ARG A 53 -9.38 9.01 8.23
C ARG A 53 -8.83 10.33 8.75
N LYS A 54 -9.56 11.00 9.65
CA LYS A 54 -9.06 12.20 10.34
C LYS A 54 -7.74 11.86 11.03
N HIS A 55 -6.66 12.50 10.57
CA HIS A 55 -5.31 12.41 11.13
C HIS A 55 -5.18 13.26 12.39
#